data_AF-A0A377UXB8-F1
#
_entry.id   AF-A0A377UXB8-F1
#
_cell.length_a   1.000
_cell.length_b   1.000
_cell.length_c   1.000
_cell.angle_alpha   90.00
_cell.angle_beta   90.00
_cell.angle_gamma   90.00
#
_symmetry.space_group_name_H-M   'P 1'
#
loop_
_entity.id
_entity.type
_entity.pdbx_description
1 polymer ?
#
loop_
_entity_poly.entity_id
_entity_poly.type
_entity_poly.pdbx_seq_one_letter_code
_entity_poly.pdbx_strand_id
1 'polypeptide(L)'
;MGCAGRQLTTKGGVLEVYMGHYMREWLAQQKLVTSGECPPENAVYAYANSLQRTVATAQFFITGAFPGCGIPVHHQPQMGTMDPTFNPVITDDSPAFREKALQAMEKERQGMQLTESYKLLETMIDYRNSPSCKEKKVCSLSEGKDTFSAGYQQEPGVSGPLKVGNSLVDAFTLQYYEGFPKDQVAWGEIASDKQWQVLSKLKNGYQDSLFTRWRWRKTSPNRWLNISITRWWAREPARRKSRCWWDTTRISPRCSPPWTLSPINCPASMSALLSAANCCFSAGMTAPVIAI
;
A
#
# COMPACT_ATOMS: atom_id res chain seq x y z
N MET A 1 -7.40 -22.49 -9.95
CA MET A 1 -6.39 -21.95 -10.89
C MET A 1 -5.53 -20.96 -10.13
N GLY A 2 -4.22 -21.17 -10.05
CA GLY A 2 -3.30 -20.20 -9.43
C GLY A 2 -2.93 -19.10 -10.41
N CYS A 3 -2.86 -17.85 -9.95
CA CYS A 3 -2.35 -16.73 -10.73
C CYS A 3 -0.82 -16.80 -10.84
N ALA A 4 -0.25 -16.30 -11.95
CA ALA A 4 1.20 -16.17 -12.06
C ALA A 4 1.71 -15.11 -11.07
N GLY A 5 2.97 -15.24 -10.62
CA GLY A 5 3.54 -14.31 -9.64
C GLY A 5 3.44 -12.85 -10.08
N ARG A 6 3.05 -11.96 -9.14
CA ARG A 6 2.86 -10.50 -9.34
C ARG A 6 1.68 -10.08 -10.22
N GLN A 7 0.72 -10.98 -10.46
CA GLN A 7 -0.57 -10.68 -11.08
C GLN A 7 -1.66 -10.46 -10.02
N LEU A 8 -2.72 -9.73 -10.39
CA LEU A 8 -3.89 -9.56 -9.54
C LEU A 8 -4.69 -10.87 -9.47
N THR A 9 -5.12 -11.25 -8.27
CA THR A 9 -5.98 -12.43 -8.08
C THR A 9 -7.43 -12.10 -8.42
N THR A 10 -8.25 -13.11 -8.70
CA THR A 10 -9.70 -12.92 -8.89
C THR A 10 -10.34 -12.27 -7.67
N LYS A 11 -9.92 -12.67 -6.46
CA LYS A 11 -10.40 -12.05 -5.22
C LYS A 11 -9.99 -10.58 -5.12
N GLY A 12 -8.76 -10.25 -5.50
CA GLY A 12 -8.31 -8.86 -5.61
C GLY A 12 -9.20 -8.03 -6.54
N GLY A 13 -9.61 -8.60 -7.68
CA GLY A 13 -10.59 -7.96 -8.57
C GLY A 13 -11.95 -7.72 -7.92
N VAL A 14 -12.49 -8.71 -7.19
CA VAL A 14 -13.76 -8.57 -6.46
C VAL A 14 -13.68 -7.48 -5.39
N LEU A 15 -12.58 -7.43 -4.63
CA LEU A 15 -12.35 -6.36 -3.63
C LEU A 15 -12.32 -4.98 -4.30
N GLU A 16 -11.74 -4.88 -5.47
CA GLU A 16 -11.68 -3.62 -6.22
C GLU A 16 -13.04 -3.21 -6.80
N VAL A 17 -13.89 -4.16 -7.19
CA VAL A 17 -15.29 -3.88 -7.56
C VAL A 17 -16.04 -3.26 -6.37
N TYR A 18 -15.86 -3.80 -5.16
CA TYR A 18 -16.47 -3.21 -3.96
C TYR A 18 -15.95 -1.81 -3.68
N MET A 19 -14.65 -1.57 -3.86
CA MET A 19 -14.09 -0.22 -3.73
C MET A 19 -14.63 0.74 -4.79
N GLY A 20 -14.76 0.30 -6.04
CA GLY A 20 -15.38 1.09 -7.10
C GLY A 20 -16.82 1.47 -6.77
N HIS A 21 -17.62 0.49 -6.33
CA HIS A 21 -19.01 0.73 -5.91
C HIS A 21 -19.10 1.73 -4.75
N TYR A 22 -18.30 1.55 -3.71
CA TYR A 22 -18.23 2.49 -2.60
C TYR A 22 -17.85 3.91 -3.06
N MET A 23 -16.84 4.03 -3.92
CA MET A 23 -16.42 5.33 -4.46
C MET A 23 -17.51 5.98 -5.30
N ARG A 24 -18.27 5.20 -6.08
CA ARG A 24 -19.42 5.71 -6.83
C ARG A 24 -20.50 6.29 -5.93
N GLU A 25 -20.87 5.57 -4.87
CA GLU A 25 -21.85 6.06 -3.90
C GLU A 25 -21.36 7.34 -3.24
N TRP A 26 -20.08 7.39 -2.84
CA TRP A 26 -19.50 8.57 -2.24
C TRP A 26 -19.47 9.76 -3.21
N LEU A 27 -19.06 9.57 -4.46
CA LEU A 27 -19.07 10.62 -5.49
C LEU A 27 -20.49 11.15 -5.74
N ALA A 28 -21.50 10.28 -5.72
CA ALA A 28 -22.89 10.69 -5.85
C ALA A 28 -23.38 11.50 -4.64
N GLN A 29 -22.99 11.12 -3.42
CA GLN A 29 -23.26 11.90 -2.21
C GLN A 29 -22.60 13.28 -2.26
N GLN A 30 -21.39 13.38 -2.82
CA GLN A 30 -20.70 14.66 -3.05
C GLN A 30 -21.25 15.43 -4.26
N LYS A 31 -22.26 14.90 -4.96
CA LYS A 31 -22.87 15.48 -6.16
C LYS A 31 -21.88 15.70 -7.31
N LEU A 32 -20.83 14.88 -7.38
CA LEU A 32 -19.87 14.89 -8.48
C LEU A 32 -20.32 14.02 -9.65
N VAL A 33 -21.16 13.02 -9.38
CA VAL A 33 -21.80 12.16 -10.39
C VAL A 33 -23.26 11.93 -10.02
N THR A 34 -24.11 11.66 -11.00
CA THR A 34 -25.50 11.26 -10.75
C THR A 34 -25.55 9.79 -10.36
N SER A 35 -26.42 9.41 -9.42
CA SER A 35 -26.63 8.00 -9.09
C SER A 35 -27.45 7.30 -10.20
N GLY A 36 -27.11 6.06 -10.53
CA GLY A 36 -27.86 5.25 -11.51
C GLY A 36 -27.63 5.56 -12.99
N GLU A 37 -26.93 6.65 -13.33
CA GLU A 37 -26.64 7.05 -14.71
C GLU A 37 -25.15 6.97 -15.03
N CYS A 38 -24.79 6.75 -16.30
CA CYS A 38 -23.38 6.88 -16.69
C CYS A 38 -22.96 8.35 -16.64
N PRO A 39 -21.73 8.65 -16.19
CA PRO A 39 -21.21 10.01 -16.23
C PRO A 39 -21.10 10.48 -17.69
N PRO A 40 -21.14 11.80 -17.95
CA PRO A 40 -20.90 12.34 -19.28
C PRO A 40 -19.56 11.87 -19.87
N GLU A 41 -19.45 11.89 -21.20
CA GLU A 41 -18.19 11.57 -21.87
C GLU A 41 -17.04 12.41 -21.31
N ASN A 42 -15.88 11.77 -21.08
CA ASN A 42 -14.67 12.38 -20.54
C ASN A 42 -14.80 12.96 -19.11
N ALA A 43 -15.91 12.77 -18.42
CA ALA A 43 -16.05 13.19 -17.01
C ALA A 43 -15.27 12.28 -16.05
N VAL A 44 -14.92 11.07 -16.49
CA VAL A 44 -14.06 10.13 -15.76
C VAL A 44 -12.89 9.74 -16.65
N TYR A 45 -11.68 9.88 -16.12
CA TYR A 45 -10.45 9.45 -16.79
C TYR A 45 -9.70 8.46 -15.91
N ALA A 46 -9.61 7.21 -16.39
CA ALA A 46 -8.89 6.14 -15.72
C ALA A 46 -7.54 5.92 -16.38
N TYR A 47 -6.46 6.14 -15.63
CA TYR A 47 -5.11 5.91 -16.12
C TYR A 47 -4.33 5.01 -15.15
N ALA A 48 -3.77 3.94 -15.70
CA ALA A 48 -3.02 2.94 -14.97
C ALA A 48 -1.62 2.77 -15.57
N ASN A 49 -0.69 2.29 -14.74
CA ASN A 49 0.57 1.75 -15.23
C ASN A 49 0.30 0.54 -16.15
N SER A 50 1.28 0.16 -16.97
CA SER A 50 1.13 -0.85 -18.02
C SER A 50 1.51 -2.26 -17.54
N LEU A 51 1.26 -2.56 -16.27
CA LEU A 51 1.44 -3.89 -15.70
C LEU A 51 0.07 -4.57 -15.53
N GLN A 52 0.02 -5.90 -15.67
CA GLN A 52 -1.25 -6.64 -15.60
C GLN A 52 -2.03 -6.31 -14.32
N ARG A 53 -1.36 -6.31 -13.16
CA ARG A 53 -2.04 -6.05 -11.89
C ARG A 53 -2.66 -4.66 -11.82
N THR A 54 -2.04 -3.66 -12.44
CA THR A 54 -2.47 -2.26 -12.35
C THR A 54 -3.60 -1.96 -13.33
N VAL A 55 -3.51 -2.48 -14.55
CA VAL A 55 -4.59 -2.39 -15.53
C VAL A 55 -5.82 -3.18 -15.06
N ALA A 56 -5.62 -4.40 -14.55
CA ALA A 56 -6.73 -5.23 -14.05
C ALA A 56 -7.44 -4.56 -12.86
N THR A 57 -6.71 -4.01 -11.89
CA THR A 57 -7.30 -3.25 -10.79
C THR A 57 -8.12 -2.08 -11.33
N ALA A 58 -7.58 -1.26 -12.23
CA ALA A 58 -8.34 -0.15 -12.82
C ALA A 58 -9.61 -0.62 -13.55
N GLN A 59 -9.56 -1.74 -14.27
CA GLN A 59 -10.74 -2.31 -14.95
C GLN A 59 -11.82 -2.74 -13.95
N PHE A 60 -11.44 -3.45 -12.89
CA PHE A 60 -12.38 -3.85 -11.84
C PHE A 60 -12.96 -2.65 -11.09
N PHE A 61 -12.13 -1.63 -10.80
CA PHE A 61 -12.58 -0.40 -10.16
C PHE A 61 -13.62 0.33 -11.01
N ILE A 62 -13.32 0.56 -12.29
CA ILE A 62 -14.23 1.25 -13.21
C ILE A 62 -15.51 0.44 -13.44
N THR A 63 -15.41 -0.87 -13.54
CA THR A 63 -16.60 -1.75 -13.65
C THR A 63 -17.46 -1.68 -12.40
N GLY A 64 -16.86 -1.61 -11.21
CA GLY A 64 -17.59 -1.47 -9.95
C GLY A 64 -18.20 -0.09 -9.75
N ALA A 65 -17.50 0.97 -10.15
CA ALA A 65 -17.95 2.35 -9.99
C ALA A 65 -18.98 2.78 -11.06
N PHE A 66 -18.81 2.32 -12.29
CA PHE A 66 -19.60 2.73 -13.46
C PHE A 66 -20.02 1.51 -14.28
N PRO A 67 -20.82 0.59 -13.69
CA PRO A 67 -21.21 -0.64 -14.37
C PRO A 67 -22.00 -0.33 -15.64
N GLY A 68 -21.61 -0.96 -16.75
CA GLY A 68 -22.24 -0.77 -18.07
C GLY A 68 -21.83 0.51 -18.81
N CYS A 69 -20.98 1.36 -18.22
CA CYS A 69 -20.49 2.57 -18.88
C CYS A 69 -19.25 2.28 -19.72
N GLY A 70 -19.17 2.89 -20.92
CA GLY A 70 -18.06 2.73 -21.85
C GLY A 70 -16.80 3.51 -21.48
N ILE A 71 -16.36 3.45 -20.22
CA ILE A 71 -15.20 4.20 -19.72
C ILE A 71 -13.93 3.36 -19.93
N PRO A 72 -13.02 3.75 -20.84
CA PRO A 72 -11.79 3.00 -21.09
C PRO A 72 -10.77 3.20 -19.98
N VAL A 73 -9.94 2.18 -19.75
CA VAL A 73 -8.73 2.29 -18.94
C VAL A 73 -7.55 2.58 -19.86
N HIS A 74 -6.91 3.73 -19.67
CA HIS A 74 -5.72 4.13 -20.41
C HIS A 74 -4.47 3.59 -19.71
N HIS A 75 -3.49 3.19 -20.52
CA HIS A 75 -2.13 2.85 -20.10
C HIS A 75 -1.21 3.01 -21.31
N GLN A 76 0.10 2.91 -21.13
CA GLN A 76 1.03 2.97 -22.26
C GLN A 76 0.81 1.76 -23.19
N PRO A 77 1.02 1.88 -24.51
CA PRO A 77 0.76 0.79 -25.45
C PRO A 77 1.50 -0.51 -25.14
N GLN A 78 2.73 -0.39 -24.62
CA GLN A 78 3.55 -1.54 -24.27
C GLN A 78 3.21 -2.08 -22.88
N MET A 79 2.50 -3.21 -22.86
CA MET A 79 2.25 -3.97 -21.63
C MET A 79 3.50 -4.69 -21.13
N GLY A 80 3.62 -4.81 -19.81
CA GLY A 80 4.72 -5.49 -19.12
C GLY A 80 5.91 -4.60 -18.79
N THR A 81 5.96 -3.36 -19.29
CA THR A 81 6.97 -2.37 -18.95
C THR A 81 6.41 -1.30 -18.00
N MET A 82 7.28 -0.72 -17.17
CA MET A 82 6.89 0.38 -16.29
C MET A 82 6.70 1.66 -17.10
N ASP A 83 5.53 2.27 -16.98
CA ASP A 83 5.26 3.60 -17.52
C ASP A 83 6.05 4.64 -16.69
N PRO A 84 6.82 5.55 -17.34
CA PRO A 84 7.60 6.58 -16.63
C PRO A 84 6.79 7.45 -15.67
N THR A 85 5.48 7.59 -15.88
CA THR A 85 4.58 8.31 -14.98
C THR A 85 4.50 7.64 -13.61
N PHE A 86 4.56 6.32 -13.57
CA PHE A 86 4.41 5.50 -12.37
C PHE A 86 5.71 4.85 -11.91
N ASN A 87 6.81 5.04 -12.65
CA ASN A 87 8.09 4.41 -12.35
C ASN A 87 8.86 5.23 -11.30
N PRO A 88 9.03 4.73 -10.06
CA PRO A 88 9.63 5.50 -8.96
C PRO A 88 11.17 5.43 -9.00
N VAL A 89 11.74 5.75 -10.17
CA VAL A 89 13.20 5.70 -10.40
C VAL A 89 13.87 7.03 -10.11
N ILE A 90 15.16 6.96 -9.80
CA ILE A 90 16.01 8.13 -9.65
C ILE A 90 16.31 8.73 -11.02
N THR A 91 16.00 10.01 -11.19
CA THR A 91 16.17 10.76 -12.44
C THR A 91 17.27 11.83 -12.37
N ASP A 92 17.91 11.97 -11.21
CA ASP A 92 19.08 12.84 -10.98
C ASP A 92 20.32 11.96 -10.83
N ASP A 93 21.25 12.07 -11.77
CA ASP A 93 22.49 11.27 -11.83
C ASP A 93 23.65 11.90 -11.06
N SER A 94 23.43 13.04 -10.40
CA SER A 94 24.52 13.76 -9.73
C SER A 94 25.04 12.99 -8.49
N PRO A 95 26.37 12.93 -8.28
CA PRO A 95 26.94 12.30 -7.09
C PRO A 95 26.43 12.91 -5.78
N ALA A 96 26.21 14.23 -5.77
CA ALA A 96 25.69 14.95 -4.61
C ALA A 96 24.24 14.59 -4.28
N PHE A 97 23.39 14.34 -5.29
CA PHE A 97 22.05 13.78 -5.07
C PHE A 97 22.16 12.40 -4.44
N ARG A 98 22.98 11.51 -5.03
CA ARG A 98 23.14 10.13 -4.57
C ARG A 98 23.59 10.06 -3.11
N GLU A 99 24.59 10.84 -2.73
CA GLU A 99 25.10 10.88 -1.35
C GLU A 99 24.00 11.34 -0.37
N LYS A 100 23.27 12.41 -0.69
CA LYS A 100 22.16 12.90 0.14
C LYS A 100 21.02 11.90 0.24
N ALA A 101 20.71 11.20 -0.85
CA ALA A 101 19.68 10.16 -0.87
C ALA A 101 20.07 9.01 0.05
N LEU A 102 21.29 8.48 -0.07
CA LEU A 102 21.80 7.41 0.80
C LEU A 102 21.77 7.81 2.28
N GLN A 103 22.30 8.99 2.62
CA GLN A 103 22.28 9.51 4.00
C GLN A 103 20.85 9.66 4.55
N ALA A 104 19.90 10.09 3.70
CA ALA A 104 18.50 10.22 4.10
C ALA A 104 17.85 8.85 4.38
N MET A 105 18.06 7.86 3.51
CA MET A 105 17.53 6.50 3.69
C MET A 105 18.12 5.84 4.94
N GLU A 106 19.43 5.97 5.15
CA GLU A 106 20.11 5.47 6.36
C GLU A 106 19.60 6.12 7.63
N LYS A 107 19.44 7.46 7.63
CA LYS A 107 18.91 8.20 8.77
C LYS A 107 17.48 7.78 9.10
N GLU A 108 16.64 7.60 8.09
CA GLU A 108 15.25 7.15 8.29
C GLU A 108 15.24 5.74 8.91
N ARG A 109 16.08 4.83 8.39
CA ARG A 109 16.23 3.47 8.92
C ARG A 109 16.76 3.43 10.36
N GLN A 110 17.69 4.31 10.72
CA GLN A 110 18.22 4.43 12.09
C GLN A 110 17.16 4.94 13.08
N GLY A 111 16.17 5.71 12.61
CA GLY A 111 15.05 6.18 13.43
C GLY A 111 14.04 5.08 13.80
N MET A 112 14.14 3.89 13.20
CA MET A 112 13.17 2.80 13.37
C MET A 112 13.64 1.76 14.38
N GLN A 113 12.71 1.33 15.25
CA GLN A 113 12.94 0.23 16.20
C GLN A 113 12.33 -1.06 15.65
N LEU A 114 13.15 -1.86 14.97
CA LEU A 114 12.73 -3.09 14.26
C LEU A 114 13.26 -4.38 14.88
N THR A 115 14.06 -4.29 15.95
CA THR A 115 14.72 -5.46 16.58
C THR A 115 13.72 -6.53 17.03
N GLU A 116 12.62 -6.13 17.67
CA GLU A 116 11.56 -7.06 18.08
C GLU A 116 10.88 -7.71 16.88
N SER A 117 10.63 -6.94 15.82
CA SER A 117 10.04 -7.43 14.58
C SER A 117 10.93 -8.47 13.90
N TYR A 118 12.24 -8.25 13.87
CA TYR A 118 13.19 -9.23 13.35
C TYR A 118 13.24 -10.51 14.18
N LYS A 119 13.32 -10.41 15.51
CA LYS A 119 13.33 -11.59 16.39
C LYS A 119 12.05 -12.42 16.26
N LEU A 120 10.90 -11.74 16.19
CA LEU A 120 9.62 -12.40 15.95
C LEU A 120 9.63 -13.12 14.60
N LEU A 121 10.03 -12.43 13.53
CA LEU A 121 10.10 -13.01 12.20
C LEU A 121 11.06 -14.20 12.14
N GLU A 122 12.25 -14.09 12.72
CA GLU A 122 13.25 -15.16 12.78
C GLU A 122 12.71 -16.43 13.42
N THR A 123 11.95 -16.28 14.52
CA THR A 123 11.35 -17.40 15.25
C THR A 123 10.30 -18.08 14.39
N MET A 124 9.40 -17.30 13.76
CA MET A 124 8.29 -17.85 12.98
C MET A 124 8.73 -18.57 11.71
N ILE A 125 9.79 -18.10 11.05
CA ILE A 125 10.27 -18.70 9.79
C ILE A 125 11.35 -19.76 10.02
N ASP A 126 11.65 -20.09 11.28
CA ASP A 126 12.78 -20.92 11.68
C ASP A 126 14.08 -20.51 10.94
N TYR A 127 14.42 -19.22 11.04
CA TYR A 127 15.47 -18.60 10.22
C TYR A 127 16.84 -19.26 10.40
N ARG A 128 17.11 -19.81 11.59
CA ARG A 128 18.34 -20.56 11.90
C ARG A 128 18.52 -21.79 11.00
N ASN A 129 17.42 -22.39 10.56
CA ASN A 129 17.44 -23.54 9.66
C ASN A 129 17.37 -23.17 8.18
N SER A 130 17.28 -21.89 7.84
CA SER A 130 17.27 -21.41 6.45
C SER A 130 18.62 -21.60 5.75
N PRO A 131 18.63 -21.70 4.40
CA PRO A 131 19.86 -21.68 3.61
C PRO A 131 20.75 -20.45 3.87
N SER A 132 20.13 -19.29 4.15
CA SER A 132 20.85 -18.06 4.51
C SER A 132 21.75 -18.24 5.74
N CYS A 133 21.28 -18.94 6.77
CA CYS A 133 22.09 -19.22 7.95
C CYS A 133 23.03 -20.42 7.72
N LYS A 134 22.53 -21.54 7.20
CA LYS A 134 23.31 -22.78 7.06
C LYS A 134 24.47 -22.65 6.07
N GLU A 135 24.23 -22.03 4.92
CA GLU A 135 25.19 -21.94 3.82
C GLU A 135 25.94 -20.60 3.85
N LYS A 136 25.22 -19.49 3.95
CA LYS A 136 25.80 -18.13 3.86
C LYS A 136 26.24 -17.55 5.20
N LYS A 137 26.00 -18.26 6.31
CA LYS A 137 26.36 -17.86 7.68
C LYS A 137 25.73 -16.53 8.14
N VAL A 138 24.63 -16.11 7.50
CA VAL A 138 23.81 -14.96 7.91
C VAL A 138 22.66 -15.49 8.78
N CYS A 139 22.86 -15.50 10.09
CA CYS A 139 21.96 -16.18 11.04
C CYS A 139 21.13 -15.22 11.90
N SER A 140 21.32 -13.90 11.76
CA SER A 140 20.57 -12.88 12.49
C SER A 140 20.14 -11.76 11.53
N LEU A 141 18.83 -11.57 11.40
CA LEU A 141 18.22 -10.42 10.75
C LEU A 141 18.37 -9.16 11.62
N SER A 142 18.34 -9.31 12.96
CA SER A 142 18.45 -8.18 13.86
C SER A 142 19.86 -7.57 13.93
N GLU A 143 20.90 -8.38 13.78
CA GLU A 143 22.31 -7.95 13.80
C GLU A 143 22.86 -7.65 12.39
N GLY A 144 22.11 -8.03 11.35
CA GLY A 144 22.48 -7.78 9.98
C GLY A 144 22.47 -6.28 9.63
N LYS A 145 23.34 -5.88 8.71
CA LYS A 145 23.44 -4.50 8.24
C LYS A 145 22.67 -4.32 6.94
N ASP A 146 21.88 -3.25 6.87
CA ASP A 146 21.23 -2.80 5.65
C ASP A 146 22.21 -1.95 4.82
N THR A 147 22.23 -2.15 3.50
CA THR A 147 23.01 -1.35 2.55
C THR A 147 22.05 -0.76 1.52
N PHE A 148 22.00 0.57 1.46
CA PHE A 148 21.12 1.29 0.53
C PHE A 148 21.78 1.52 -0.82
N SER A 149 20.95 1.63 -1.87
CA SER A 149 21.39 1.92 -3.24
C SER A 149 20.52 3.00 -3.87
N ALA A 150 21.13 3.93 -4.58
CA ALA A 150 20.47 5.02 -5.27
C ALA A 150 21.07 5.20 -6.68
N GLY A 151 20.82 4.21 -7.56
CA GLY A 151 21.32 4.21 -8.94
C GLY A 151 20.45 5.04 -9.88
N TYR A 152 21.07 5.74 -10.82
CA TYR A 152 20.33 6.46 -11.87
C TYR A 152 19.45 5.50 -12.69
N GLN A 153 18.23 5.93 -13.00
CA GLN A 153 17.17 5.13 -13.65
C GLN A 153 16.81 3.83 -12.93
N GLN A 154 17.17 3.71 -11.66
CA GLN A 154 16.79 2.58 -10.80
C GLN A 154 15.93 3.08 -9.64
N GLU A 155 15.10 2.19 -9.11
CA GLU A 155 14.39 2.46 -7.87
C GLU A 155 15.41 2.57 -6.71
N PRO A 156 15.14 3.42 -5.70
CA PRO A 156 15.88 3.36 -4.46
C PRO A 156 15.76 1.95 -3.88
N GLY A 157 16.90 1.39 -3.46
CA GLY A 157 16.99 -0.01 -3.06
C GLY A 157 17.63 -0.18 -1.71
N VAL A 158 17.39 -1.34 -1.12
CA VAL A 158 18.07 -1.81 0.07
C VAL A 158 18.41 -3.28 -0.08
N SER A 159 19.61 -3.66 0.33
CA SER A 159 20.06 -5.03 0.50
C SER A 159 20.31 -5.29 1.97
N GLY A 160 19.93 -6.46 2.48
CA GLY A 160 20.06 -6.80 3.89
C GLY A 160 18.73 -7.21 4.54
N PRO A 161 18.71 -7.27 5.88
CA PRO A 161 17.54 -7.74 6.65
C PRO A 161 16.24 -7.00 6.36
N LEU A 162 16.28 -5.70 6.06
CA LEU A 162 15.07 -4.92 5.80
C LEU A 162 14.33 -5.41 4.55
N LYS A 163 15.08 -5.78 3.50
CA LYS A 163 14.49 -6.36 2.28
C LYS A 163 13.90 -7.74 2.54
N VAL A 164 14.58 -8.57 3.33
CA VAL A 164 14.08 -9.90 3.72
C VAL A 164 12.80 -9.78 4.54
N GLY A 165 12.81 -8.90 5.54
CA GLY A 165 11.66 -8.60 6.39
C GLY A 165 10.47 -8.13 5.59
N ASN A 166 10.65 -7.13 4.72
CA ASN A 166 9.60 -6.68 3.82
C ASN A 166 9.04 -7.82 2.95
N SER A 167 9.92 -8.57 2.29
CA SER A 167 9.50 -9.61 1.34
C SER A 167 8.63 -10.69 2.00
N LEU A 168 9.02 -11.13 3.20
CA LEU A 168 8.28 -12.16 3.93
C LEU A 168 6.98 -11.63 4.52
N VAL A 169 7.01 -10.49 5.19
CA VAL A 169 5.82 -9.90 5.82
C VAL A 169 4.78 -9.51 4.77
N ASP A 170 5.22 -9.03 3.61
CA ASP A 170 4.32 -8.71 2.50
C ASP A 170 3.68 -9.97 1.90
N ALA A 171 4.44 -11.07 1.78
CA ALA A 171 3.87 -12.36 1.40
C ALA A 171 2.82 -12.86 2.41
N PHE A 172 3.09 -12.78 3.71
CA PHE A 172 2.13 -13.15 4.75
C PHE A 172 0.87 -12.28 4.68
N THR A 173 1.04 -10.98 4.50
CA THR A 173 -0.05 -10.02 4.37
C THR A 173 -0.95 -10.38 3.17
N LEU A 174 -0.36 -10.73 2.03
CA LEU A 174 -1.12 -11.16 0.85
C LEU A 174 -1.83 -12.50 1.04
N GLN A 175 -1.20 -13.48 1.69
CA GLN A 175 -1.86 -14.76 2.02
C GLN A 175 -3.12 -14.52 2.87
N TYR A 176 -3.01 -13.63 3.86
CA TYR A 176 -4.13 -13.25 4.71
C TYR A 176 -5.27 -12.60 3.89
N TYR A 177 -4.95 -11.63 3.03
CA TYR A 177 -5.97 -10.97 2.19
C TYR A 177 -6.58 -11.89 1.14
N GLU A 178 -5.80 -12.79 0.56
CA GLU A 178 -6.31 -13.79 -0.37
C GLU A 178 -7.25 -14.79 0.34
N GLY A 179 -7.18 -14.86 1.68
CA GLY A 179 -8.08 -15.68 2.50
C GLY A 179 -7.63 -17.14 2.55
N PHE A 180 -6.31 -17.36 2.54
CA PHE A 180 -5.75 -18.67 2.84
C PHE A 180 -6.23 -19.13 4.23
N PRO A 181 -6.42 -20.45 4.43
CA PRO A 181 -6.63 -21.01 5.76
C PRO A 181 -5.56 -20.53 6.75
N LYS A 182 -5.95 -20.35 8.03
CA LYS A 182 -5.06 -19.74 9.04
C LYS A 182 -3.73 -20.49 9.18
N ASP A 183 -3.76 -21.80 9.06
CA ASP A 183 -2.60 -22.71 9.07
C ASP A 183 -1.68 -22.57 7.84
N GLN A 184 -2.13 -21.93 6.76
CA GLN A 184 -1.31 -21.66 5.58
C GLN A 184 -0.75 -20.23 5.55
N VAL A 185 -1.39 -19.28 6.25
CA VAL A 185 -0.87 -17.92 6.40
C VAL A 185 0.31 -17.95 7.36
N ALA A 186 1.52 -17.71 6.85
CA ALA A 186 2.76 -17.84 7.63
C ALA A 186 2.83 -19.16 8.43
N TRP A 187 2.34 -20.26 7.86
CA TRP A 187 2.27 -21.58 8.48
C TRP A 187 1.50 -21.64 9.81
N GLY A 188 0.56 -20.70 10.06
CA GLY A 188 -0.21 -20.64 11.30
C GLY A 188 0.49 -19.94 12.47
N GLU A 189 1.70 -19.43 12.26
CA GLU A 189 2.52 -18.83 13.32
C GLU A 189 2.02 -17.43 13.77
N ILE A 190 1.21 -16.75 12.94
CA ILE A 190 0.60 -15.47 13.31
C ILE A 190 -0.74 -15.74 14.01
N ALA A 191 -0.71 -15.68 15.34
CA ALA A 191 -1.86 -15.98 16.19
C ALA A 191 -2.65 -14.74 16.62
N SER A 192 -2.07 -13.53 16.55
CA SER A 192 -2.66 -12.31 17.12
C SER A 192 -2.42 -11.03 16.30
N ASP A 193 -3.32 -10.06 16.45
CA ASP A 193 -3.19 -8.73 15.83
C ASP A 193 -1.94 -7.98 16.29
N LYS A 194 -1.48 -8.24 17.53
CA LYS A 194 -0.24 -7.65 18.04
C LYS A 194 0.98 -8.15 17.26
N GLN A 195 1.02 -9.43 16.90
CA GLN A 195 2.09 -9.95 16.03
C GLN A 195 2.03 -9.30 14.64
N TRP A 196 0.83 -9.15 14.06
CA TRP A 196 0.65 -8.41 12.80
C TRP A 196 1.20 -6.99 12.88
N GLN A 197 0.84 -6.24 13.92
CA GLN A 197 1.34 -4.87 14.13
C GLN A 197 2.86 -4.82 14.24
N VAL A 198 3.48 -5.76 14.97
CA VAL A 198 4.94 -5.82 15.13
C VAL A 198 5.62 -6.18 13.81
N LEU A 199 5.13 -7.18 13.07
CA LEU A 199 5.69 -7.60 11.78
C LEU A 199 5.53 -6.50 10.71
N SER A 200 4.38 -5.84 10.67
CA SER A 200 4.06 -4.81 9.67
C SER A 200 5.03 -3.62 9.72
N LYS A 201 5.70 -3.38 10.86
CA LYS A 201 6.78 -2.39 10.97
C LYS A 201 7.93 -2.65 9.99
N LEU A 202 8.24 -3.91 9.65
CA LEU A 202 9.30 -4.24 8.68
C LEU A 202 8.93 -3.80 7.28
N LYS A 203 7.70 -4.08 6.87
CA LYS A 203 7.14 -3.69 5.58
C LYS A 203 7.03 -2.17 5.47
N ASN A 204 6.42 -1.54 6.47
CA ASN A 204 6.23 -0.09 6.49
C ASN A 204 7.59 0.64 6.59
N GLY A 205 8.51 0.16 7.42
CA GLY A 205 9.85 0.71 7.55
C GLY A 205 10.69 0.59 6.27
N TYR A 206 10.50 -0.49 5.50
CA TYR A 206 11.09 -0.64 4.17
C TYR A 206 10.59 0.46 3.22
N GLN A 207 9.27 0.64 3.13
CA GLN A 207 8.67 1.68 2.30
C GLN A 207 9.10 3.08 2.75
N ASP A 208 9.12 3.31 4.06
CA ASP A 208 9.48 4.59 4.64
C ASP A 208 10.93 4.97 4.39
N SER A 209 11.83 4.01 4.54
CA SER A 209 13.26 4.22 4.30
C SER A 209 13.53 4.58 2.84
N LEU A 210 12.83 3.97 1.88
CA LEU A 210 13.08 4.17 0.45
C LEU A 210 12.33 5.36 -0.16
N PHE A 211 11.13 5.67 0.34
CA PHE A 211 10.20 6.57 -0.36
C PHE A 211 9.68 7.76 0.47
N THR A 212 9.70 7.73 1.81
CA THR A 212 8.80 8.62 2.59
C THR A 212 9.35 10.01 2.97
N ARG A 213 10.65 10.32 2.90
CA ARG A 213 11.13 11.63 3.45
C ARG A 213 12.20 12.40 2.68
N TRP A 214 12.75 11.81 1.63
CA TRP A 214 13.65 12.54 0.74
C TRP A 214 12.85 13.44 -0.21
N ARG A 215 13.47 14.55 -0.63
CA ARG A 215 12.91 15.53 -1.57
C ARG A 215 12.76 14.93 -2.98
N TRP A 216 11.94 13.91 -3.15
CA TRP A 216 11.34 13.52 -4.44
C TRP A 216 10.54 14.67 -5.07
N ARG A 217 10.15 15.63 -4.21
CA ARG A 217 9.44 16.88 -4.52
C ARG A 217 10.04 17.75 -5.64
N LYS A 218 11.29 17.52 -6.06
CA LYS A 218 11.96 18.36 -7.09
C LYS A 218 12.63 17.61 -8.24
N THR A 219 12.78 16.28 -8.18
CA THR A 219 13.57 15.53 -9.17
C THR A 219 12.73 14.69 -10.12
N SER A 220 11.49 14.32 -9.77
CA SER A 220 10.61 13.70 -10.77
C SER A 220 10.16 14.75 -11.79
N PRO A 221 10.43 14.56 -13.11
CA PRO A 221 9.95 15.46 -14.17
C PRO A 221 8.41 15.51 -14.22
N ASN A 222 7.75 14.53 -13.60
CA ASN A 222 6.31 14.37 -13.65
C ASN A 222 5.63 15.22 -12.57
N ARG A 223 5.06 16.35 -13.01
CA ARG A 223 4.16 17.23 -12.24
C ARG A 223 3.01 16.45 -11.58
N TRP A 224 2.60 15.31 -12.15
CA TRP A 224 1.55 14.43 -11.62
C TRP A 224 1.94 13.69 -10.34
N LEU A 225 3.15 13.13 -10.25
CA LEU A 225 3.66 12.54 -9.00
C LEU A 225 3.72 13.61 -7.90
N ASN A 226 4.11 14.83 -8.28
CA ASN A 226 4.10 15.98 -7.39
C ASN A 226 2.68 16.34 -6.91
N ILE A 227 1.64 16.35 -7.76
CA ILE A 227 0.25 16.69 -7.38
C ILE A 227 -0.40 15.60 -6.51
N SER A 228 -0.25 14.33 -6.89
CA SER A 228 -0.86 13.20 -6.16
C SER A 228 -0.24 13.03 -4.78
N ILE A 229 1.08 13.14 -4.67
CA ILE A 229 1.78 13.06 -3.38
C ILE A 229 1.52 14.34 -2.54
N THR A 230 1.48 15.54 -3.14
CA THR A 230 1.23 16.78 -2.36
C THR A 230 -0.20 16.95 -1.86
N ARG A 231 -1.23 16.36 -2.48
CA ARG A 231 -2.61 16.49 -1.97
C ARG A 231 -3.05 15.35 -1.06
N TRP A 232 -2.56 14.13 -1.28
CA TRP A 232 -2.93 12.98 -0.43
C TRP A 232 -2.15 12.89 0.88
N TRP A 233 -0.90 13.38 0.92
CA TRP A 233 -0.06 13.31 2.12
C TRP A 233 0.07 14.65 2.87
N ALA A 234 -0.35 15.78 2.31
CA ALA A 234 -0.28 17.10 2.96
C ALA A 234 -1.56 17.54 3.70
N ARG A 235 -2.37 16.59 4.17
CA ARG A 235 -3.33 16.84 5.26
C ARG A 235 -3.04 15.92 6.44
N GLU A 236 -1.93 16.16 7.12
CA GLU A 236 -2.09 16.43 8.55
C GLU A 236 -2.72 17.82 8.64
N PRO A 237 -3.96 17.97 9.13
CA PRO A 237 -4.45 19.29 9.48
C PRO A 237 -3.54 19.78 10.59
N ALA A 238 -2.73 20.78 10.28
CA ALA A 238 -2.12 21.65 11.27
C ALA A 238 -3.13 21.88 12.39
N ARG A 239 -2.71 21.59 13.63
CA ARG A 239 -3.47 21.73 14.87
C ARG A 239 -4.35 22.98 14.85
N ARG A 240 -5.58 22.85 14.37
CA ARG A 240 -6.68 23.79 14.63
C ARG A 240 -7.63 23.04 15.54
N LYS A 241 -7.84 23.62 16.72
CA LYS A 241 -8.74 23.12 17.76
C LYS A 241 -10.17 23.04 17.22
N SER A 242 -10.54 21.96 16.55
CA SER A 242 -11.93 21.54 16.37
C SER A 242 -12.13 20.24 17.13
N ARG A 243 -12.99 20.32 18.16
CA ARG A 243 -13.39 19.23 19.05
C ARG A 243 -14.21 18.22 18.27
N CYS A 244 -13.56 17.23 17.69
CA CYS A 244 -14.06 15.87 17.41
C CYS A 244 -12.85 15.05 16.95
N TRP A 245 -12.43 14.06 17.76
CA TRP A 245 -11.35 13.13 17.44
C TRP A 245 -11.91 11.71 17.56
N TRP A 246 -11.60 10.86 16.58
CA TRP A 246 -11.84 9.42 16.64
C TRP A 246 -10.52 8.76 17.02
N ASP A 247 -10.39 8.44 18.31
CA ASP A 247 -9.31 7.62 18.85
C ASP A 247 -9.85 6.18 18.97
N THR A 248 -9.15 5.21 18.38
CA THR A 248 -9.51 3.79 18.41
C THR A 248 -9.40 3.15 19.80
N THR A 249 -9.06 3.92 20.83
CA THR A 249 -8.96 3.43 22.22
C THR A 249 -9.97 4.03 23.19
N ARG A 250 -10.83 4.98 22.79
CA ARG A 250 -11.88 5.55 23.67
C ARG A 250 -13.08 6.13 22.92
N ILE A 251 -14.25 5.51 23.09
CA ILE A 251 -15.53 6.08 22.67
C ILE A 251 -15.86 7.25 23.62
N SER A 252 -15.83 8.48 23.10
CA SER A 252 -16.33 9.67 23.82
C SER A 252 -17.83 9.83 23.57
N PRO A 253 -18.69 9.91 24.61
CA PRO A 253 -20.15 9.90 24.48
C PRO A 253 -20.78 11.22 23.97
N ARG A 254 -20.03 12.10 23.29
CA ARG A 254 -20.52 13.40 22.78
C ARG A 254 -20.63 13.51 21.26
N CYS A 255 -20.41 12.43 20.51
CA CYS A 255 -20.62 12.40 19.06
C CYS A 255 -21.74 11.42 18.72
N SER A 256 -22.99 11.83 18.92
CA SER A 256 -24.15 11.10 18.42
C SER A 256 -24.59 11.72 17.08
N PRO A 257 -24.77 10.94 15.99
CA PRO A 257 -25.44 11.43 14.79
C PRO A 257 -26.96 11.60 15.05
N PRO A 258 -27.67 12.49 14.32
CA PRO A 258 -29.10 12.70 14.50
C PRO A 258 -29.88 11.65 13.69
N TRP A 259 -29.78 10.37 14.07
CA TRP A 259 -30.68 9.34 13.54
C TRP A 259 -30.99 8.33 14.64
N THR A 260 -32.27 8.20 14.97
CA THR A 260 -32.81 7.06 15.72
C THR A 260 -32.64 5.81 14.86
N LEU A 261 -31.73 4.93 15.26
CA LEU A 261 -31.56 3.59 14.68
C LEU A 261 -32.72 2.69 15.15
N SER A 262 -33.57 2.27 14.22
CA SER A 262 -34.28 1.00 14.37
C SER A 262 -33.27 -0.15 14.21
N PRO A 263 -33.39 -1.25 14.98
CA PRO A 263 -32.35 -2.25 15.10
C PRO A 263 -32.32 -3.14 13.84
N ILE A 264 -31.37 -2.88 12.95
CA ILE A 264 -30.91 -3.87 11.99
C ILE A 264 -29.46 -4.17 12.35
N ASN A 265 -29.20 -5.42 12.73
CA ASN A 265 -27.90 -5.94 13.10
C ASN A 265 -26.85 -5.63 12.02
N CYS A 266 -25.92 -4.71 12.30
CA CYS A 266 -24.68 -4.59 11.53
C CYS A 266 -23.77 -5.79 11.89
N PRO A 267 -23.43 -6.68 10.94
CA PRO A 267 -22.50 -7.76 11.20
C PRO A 267 -21.06 -7.22 11.29
N ALA A 268 -20.22 -7.89 12.07
CA ALA A 268 -18.82 -7.57 12.36
C ALA A 268 -17.88 -7.46 11.13
N SER A 269 -18.39 -7.63 9.91
CA SER A 269 -17.64 -7.53 8.64
C SER A 269 -17.32 -6.09 8.20
N MET A 270 -18.08 -5.09 8.65
CA MET A 270 -17.88 -3.69 8.21
C MET A 270 -16.66 -3.01 8.83
N SER A 271 -16.28 -3.33 10.07
CA SER A 271 -15.04 -2.83 10.67
C SER A 271 -13.79 -3.45 10.02
N ALA A 272 -13.89 -4.68 9.51
CA ALA A 272 -12.81 -5.31 8.77
C ALA A 272 -12.58 -4.65 7.39
N LEU A 273 -13.64 -4.20 6.71
CA LEU A 273 -13.57 -3.51 5.42
C LEU A 273 -12.91 -2.12 5.52
N LEU A 274 -13.21 -1.35 6.57
CA LEU A 274 -12.58 -0.04 6.80
C LEU A 274 -11.09 -0.16 7.23
N SER A 275 -10.75 -1.22 7.97
CA SER A 275 -9.36 -1.53 8.30
C SER A 275 -8.58 -2.02 7.07
N ALA A 276 -9.24 -2.80 6.20
CA ALA A 276 -8.69 -3.21 4.91
C ALA A 276 -8.45 -2.02 3.98
N ALA A 277 -9.33 -1.01 3.92
CA ALA A 277 -9.11 0.18 3.09
C ALA A 277 -7.86 0.98 3.52
N ASN A 278 -7.63 1.15 4.83
CA ASN A 278 -6.43 1.82 5.34
C ASN A 278 -5.15 0.97 5.22
N CYS A 279 -5.26 -0.36 5.32
CA CYS A 279 -4.10 -1.24 5.11
C CYS A 279 -3.81 -1.51 3.62
N CYS A 280 -4.81 -1.44 2.72
CA CYS A 280 -4.66 -1.53 1.27
C CYS A 280 -3.81 -0.37 0.75
N PHE A 281 -3.93 0.82 1.34
CA PHE A 281 -3.06 1.96 1.05
C PHE A 281 -1.63 1.83 1.63
N SER A 282 -1.46 1.11 2.74
CA SER A 282 -0.16 0.85 3.39
C SER A 282 0.58 -0.35 2.79
N ALA A 283 -0.09 -1.19 2.01
CA ALA A 283 0.56 -2.18 1.18
C ALA A 283 1.03 -1.49 -0.09
N GLY A 284 2.34 -1.39 -0.30
CA GLY A 284 2.98 -0.94 -1.56
C GLY A 284 2.65 -1.79 -2.80
N MET A 285 1.44 -2.34 -2.88
CA MET A 285 0.89 -3.19 -3.94
C MET A 285 -0.38 -2.63 -4.59
N THR A 286 -0.96 -1.54 -4.08
CA THR A 286 -1.92 -0.76 -4.89
C THR A 286 -1.12 0.23 -5.72
N ALA A 287 -0.84 -0.12 -6.97
CA ALA A 287 -0.44 0.91 -7.92
C ALA A 287 -1.56 1.96 -7.97
N PRO A 288 -1.23 3.25 -8.04
CA PRO A 288 -2.23 4.29 -7.98
C PRO A 288 -3.12 4.18 -9.22
N VAL A 289 -4.34 3.67 -9.04
CA VAL A 289 -5.41 3.96 -9.99
C VAL A 289 -5.80 5.40 -9.70
N ILE A 290 -5.37 6.30 -10.58
CA ILE A 290 -5.85 7.66 -10.56
C ILE A 290 -7.13 7.63 -11.39
N ALA A 291 -8.27 7.58 -10.69
CA ALA A 291 -9.55 7.98 -11.27
C ALA A 291 -9.71 9.48 -10.98
N ILE A 292 -9.68 10.29 -12.03
CA ILE A 292 -10.13 11.70 -11.98
C ILE A 292 -11.57 11.71 -12.49
#